data_AF-A0A5D3K4U4-F1
#
_entry.id   AF-A0A5D3K4U4-F1
#
_cell.length_a   1.000
_cell.length_b   1.000
_cell.length_c   1.000
_cell.angle_alpha   90.00
_cell.angle_beta   90.00
_cell.angle_gamma   90.00
#
_symmetry.space_group_name_H-M   'P 1'
#
loop_
_entity.id
_entity.type
_entity.pdbx_description
1 polymer ?
#
loop_
_entity_poly.entity_id
_entity_poly.type
_entity_poly.pdbx_seq_one_letter_code
_entity_poly.pdbx_strand_id
1 'polypeptide(L)'
;MFRRFCWTWVLIAGAGIFATAAHAEDTIVRSFAGGSAPSMVGIVPASEDVELGGPQALSADGQGNLFVLDQINGRILQFDPKQPNSAPDVLKMPKDVQPTDLVVHNDDIMVWDGGVRTLKAAAGQSTRGLGDQIQLEEVSSRGVDDQVAVSAFAQMGSQPPGSATDLLDQNTRAAVIRKGRQPDRQYIASRSKGSVIADVIPDKGNSSVRIEIQTMVTNESIGALGLRVRDQLGTVEFLEIDNSDRFYVLAEDIPPSGKNASTFVARYAANGRLEGIYELPLENTPLTRRFVTVSGDGDVYFLRTKPDGVEVVGVGFKPLGNVLVIDVRPSRTSAKPAPGPDGRPDSDVKFSATAAVRPSNRQQAIETAFAFEGVQWKLTQANYGNDPDSQCSGFNRIRRPWYLEGKVNQEVRGVPYCWGCHGSLANFRQRIESGTLAGNVCTRNAPRPDVAGVDCSAFVSAAWGLSVHYTTAAIPAIAAPVSNPWDLKPGDALNKPGSHVMLFLRFTPDRKAEVMESSTGGCNGRVCRNVYPLAGLLARGYNPVRFRAFADDQATVSADAYQEDDAPTGRKSTAAKAATNKPATRKR
;
A
#
# COMPACT_ATOMS: atom_id res chain seq x y z
N MET A 1 76.48 12.12 49.25
CA MET A 1 75.11 12.59 49.60
C MET A 1 74.28 12.52 48.33
N PHE A 2 73.45 11.48 48.19
CA PHE A 2 72.72 11.14 46.96
C PHE A 2 71.54 12.09 46.71
N ARG A 3 71.47 12.72 45.52
CA ARG A 3 70.28 13.45 45.04
C ARG A 3 69.37 12.50 44.28
N ARG A 4 68.13 12.34 44.77
CA ARG A 4 67.06 11.54 44.15
C ARG A 4 66.51 12.26 42.92
N PHE A 5 66.50 11.57 41.77
CA PHE A 5 65.73 11.94 40.58
C PHE A 5 64.27 11.51 40.79
N CYS A 6 63.32 12.43 40.63
CA CYS A 6 61.89 12.15 40.60
C CYS A 6 61.42 12.30 39.14
N TRP A 7 60.93 11.21 38.55
CA TRP A 7 60.33 11.21 37.22
C TRP A 7 58.84 11.50 37.36
N THR A 8 58.39 12.66 36.88
CA THR A 8 56.98 13.02 36.80
C THR A 8 56.42 12.49 35.47
N TRP A 9 55.56 11.48 35.53
CA TRP A 9 54.76 11.05 34.38
C TRP A 9 53.65 12.07 34.14
N VAL A 10 53.72 12.80 33.02
CA VAL A 10 52.60 13.60 32.52
C VAL A 10 51.66 12.67 31.75
N LEU A 11 50.56 12.28 32.39
CA LEU A 11 49.42 11.67 31.72
C LEU A 11 48.69 12.77 30.94
N ILE A 12 48.90 12.83 29.63
CA ILE A 12 48.01 13.57 28.72
C ILE A 12 46.73 12.74 28.60
N ALA A 13 45.74 13.07 29.41
CA ALA A 13 44.38 12.59 29.21
C ALA A 13 43.82 13.25 27.94
N GLY A 14 44.01 12.58 26.80
CA GLY A 14 43.27 12.90 25.59
C GLY A 14 41.78 12.69 25.86
N ALA A 15 41.05 13.78 26.06
CA ALA A 15 39.60 13.77 26.02
C ALA A 15 39.20 13.50 24.57
N GLY A 16 39.09 12.22 24.22
CA GLY A 16 38.41 11.79 23.01
C GLY A 16 36.96 12.23 23.12
N ILE A 17 36.61 13.30 22.40
CA ILE A 17 35.23 13.65 22.13
C ILE A 17 34.70 12.53 21.23
N PHE A 18 34.11 11.50 21.83
CA PHE A 18 33.22 10.62 21.11
C PHE A 18 31.99 11.45 20.74
N ALA A 19 32.03 12.07 19.57
CA ALA A 19 30.82 12.58 18.93
C ALA A 19 29.97 11.35 18.59
N THR A 20 29.09 10.95 19.51
CA THR A 20 27.95 10.10 19.15
C THR A 20 27.22 10.85 18.05
N ALA A 21 27.22 10.32 16.84
CA ALA A 21 26.51 10.93 15.71
C ALA A 21 25.04 11.06 16.12
N ALA A 22 24.62 12.29 16.40
CA ALA A 22 23.30 12.57 16.96
C ALA A 22 22.22 12.21 15.95
N HIS A 23 21.15 11.56 16.42
CA HIS A 23 19.92 11.42 15.64
C HIS A 23 19.32 12.82 15.44
N ALA A 24 18.99 13.17 14.20
CA ALA A 24 18.17 14.34 13.95
C ALA A 24 16.71 14.00 14.30
N GLU A 25 16.02 14.96 14.93
CA GLU A 25 14.59 14.84 15.24
C GLU A 25 13.74 15.16 14.00
N ASP A 26 12.51 14.62 13.99
CA ASP A 26 11.50 15.01 13.00
C ASP A 26 11.14 16.49 13.13
N THR A 27 10.94 17.16 12.00
CA THR A 27 10.54 18.57 11.97
C THR A 27 9.27 18.76 11.13
N ILE A 28 8.32 19.55 11.62
CA ILE A 28 7.14 19.92 10.83
C ILE A 28 7.57 21.05 9.89
N VAL A 29 7.65 20.77 8.60
CA VAL A 29 8.01 21.78 7.58
C VAL A 29 6.80 22.52 7.08
N ARG A 30 5.61 21.92 7.09
CA ARG A 30 4.38 22.64 6.71
C ARG A 30 3.18 22.05 7.41
N SER A 31 2.25 22.91 7.82
CA SER A 31 0.94 22.51 8.31
C SER A 31 -0.17 23.14 7.45
N PHE A 32 -1.16 22.34 7.09
CA PHE A 32 -2.38 22.78 6.43
C PHE A 32 -3.56 22.45 7.33
N ALA A 33 -4.41 23.43 7.63
CA ALA A 33 -5.66 23.19 8.34
C ALA A 33 -6.67 22.49 7.41
N GLY A 34 -7.64 21.79 8.01
CA GLY A 34 -8.79 21.22 7.29
C GLY A 34 -9.67 22.31 6.68
N GLY A 35 -10.00 22.18 5.39
CA GLY A 35 -10.87 23.10 4.67
C GLY A 35 -10.65 23.08 3.15
N SER A 36 -11.18 24.07 2.45
CA SER A 36 -11.11 24.19 0.98
C SER A 36 -10.42 25.48 0.49
N ALA A 37 -10.04 26.37 1.41
CA ALA A 37 -9.27 27.58 1.07
C ALA A 37 -7.90 27.22 0.47
N PRO A 38 -7.24 28.11 -0.31
CA PRO A 38 -5.98 27.82 -0.98
C PRO A 38 -4.85 27.27 -0.09
N SER A 39 -4.81 27.69 1.19
CA SER A 39 -3.83 27.24 2.19
C SER A 39 -4.34 26.14 3.14
N MET A 40 -5.44 25.47 2.78
CA MET A 40 -6.06 24.40 3.56
C MET A 40 -6.11 23.10 2.73
N VAL A 41 -6.45 21.98 3.36
CA VAL A 41 -6.59 20.68 2.69
C VAL A 41 -7.91 20.03 3.07
N GLY A 42 -8.49 19.25 2.15
CA GLY A 42 -9.73 18.55 2.43
C GLY A 42 -9.49 17.45 3.46
N ILE A 43 -10.34 17.40 4.48
CA ILE A 43 -10.34 16.35 5.51
C ILE A 43 -11.75 15.78 5.62
N VAL A 44 -11.84 14.46 5.68
CA VAL A 44 -13.09 13.74 5.95
C VAL A 44 -12.92 13.08 7.31
N PRO A 45 -13.71 13.46 8.32
CA PRO A 45 -13.52 12.97 9.68
C PRO A 45 -13.67 11.45 9.74
N ALA A 46 -12.90 10.81 10.61
CA ALA A 46 -13.10 9.42 10.96
C ALA A 46 -14.42 9.24 11.74
N SER A 47 -14.98 8.04 11.64
CA SER A 47 -16.12 7.57 12.44
C SER A 47 -16.01 6.06 12.62
N GLU A 48 -16.93 5.45 13.37
CA GLU A 48 -16.95 3.98 13.48
C GLU A 48 -17.03 3.35 12.09
N ASP A 49 -16.10 2.43 11.82
CA ASP A 49 -15.94 1.73 10.54
C ASP A 49 -15.61 2.63 9.33
N VAL A 50 -15.12 3.86 9.60
CA VAL A 50 -14.59 4.78 8.58
C VAL A 50 -13.26 5.36 9.02
N GLU A 51 -12.23 5.13 8.22
CA GLU A 51 -10.94 5.77 8.41
C GLU A 51 -10.96 7.25 8.01
N LEU A 52 -10.15 8.06 8.70
CA LEU A 52 -9.90 9.45 8.40
C LEU A 52 -9.45 9.61 6.94
N GLY A 53 -10.15 10.43 6.16
CA GLY A 53 -9.78 10.77 4.79
C GLY A 53 -9.01 12.08 4.71
N GLY A 54 -8.02 12.14 3.83
CA GLY A 54 -7.21 13.33 3.58
C GLY A 54 -6.47 13.23 2.24
N PRO A 55 -5.50 14.13 2.00
CA PRO A 55 -4.58 14.04 0.88
C PRO A 55 -3.95 12.65 0.70
N GLN A 56 -3.82 12.22 -0.56
CA GLN A 56 -3.45 10.84 -0.90
C GLN A 56 -1.99 10.66 -1.31
N ALA A 57 -1.30 11.73 -1.69
CA ALA A 57 0.06 11.62 -2.17
C ALA A 57 0.89 12.87 -1.87
N LEU A 58 2.19 12.66 -1.64
CA LEU A 58 3.23 13.67 -1.53
C LEU A 58 4.35 13.34 -2.54
N SER A 59 4.78 14.33 -3.32
CA SER A 59 5.87 14.17 -4.28
C SER A 59 6.76 15.42 -4.33
N ALA A 60 8.00 15.28 -4.79
CA ALA A 60 8.97 16.37 -4.89
C ALA A 60 9.47 16.57 -6.33
N ASP A 61 9.64 17.81 -6.77
CA ASP A 61 10.22 18.13 -8.09
C ASP A 61 11.75 18.27 -8.06
N GLY A 62 12.34 18.62 -9.21
CA GLY A 62 13.80 18.83 -9.39
C GLY A 62 14.37 20.01 -8.62
N GLN A 63 13.53 20.95 -8.25
CA GLN A 63 13.88 22.20 -7.59
C GLN A 63 13.71 22.10 -6.06
N GLY A 64 13.09 21.03 -5.58
CA GLY A 64 12.84 20.77 -4.17
C GLY A 64 11.47 21.24 -3.68
N ASN A 65 10.57 21.68 -4.57
CA ASN A 65 9.19 21.97 -4.21
C ASN A 65 8.45 20.66 -3.92
N LEU A 66 7.49 20.74 -2.99
CA LEU A 66 6.64 19.62 -2.62
C LEU A 66 5.23 19.82 -3.16
N PHE A 67 4.63 18.72 -3.60
CA PHE A 67 3.30 18.65 -4.18
C PHE A 67 2.44 17.70 -3.36
N VAL A 68 1.32 18.21 -2.83
CA VAL A 68 0.35 17.45 -2.05
C VAL A 68 -0.90 17.23 -2.89
N LEU A 69 -1.25 15.97 -3.15
CA LEU A 69 -2.50 15.63 -3.81
C LEU A 69 -3.67 15.72 -2.82
N ASP A 70 -4.28 16.90 -2.76
CA ASP A 70 -5.52 17.17 -2.04
C ASP A 70 -6.70 16.62 -2.84
N GLN A 71 -6.79 15.29 -2.86
CA GLN A 71 -7.81 14.54 -3.56
C GLN A 71 -9.17 15.14 -3.21
N ILE A 72 -9.56 15.25 -1.93
CA ILE A 72 -10.90 15.72 -1.52
C ILE A 72 -11.34 17.05 -2.17
N ASN A 73 -10.43 18.01 -2.39
CA ASN A 73 -10.76 19.29 -3.04
C ASN A 73 -10.48 19.32 -4.55
N GLY A 74 -10.06 18.20 -5.16
CA GLY A 74 -9.81 18.09 -6.60
C GLY A 74 -8.65 18.96 -7.08
N ARG A 75 -7.54 18.98 -6.33
CA ARG A 75 -6.39 19.84 -6.63
C ARG A 75 -5.07 19.28 -6.13
N ILE A 76 -3.98 19.88 -6.59
CA ILE A 76 -2.63 19.69 -6.05
C ILE A 76 -2.18 21.02 -5.43
N LEU A 77 -1.59 20.96 -4.23
CA LEU A 77 -0.94 22.11 -3.60
C LEU A 77 0.56 22.00 -3.79
N GLN A 78 1.19 23.01 -4.40
CA GLN A 78 2.63 23.10 -4.57
C GLN A 78 3.21 24.15 -3.62
N PHE A 79 4.32 23.85 -2.94
CA PHE A 79 5.00 24.80 -2.06
C PHE A 79 6.49 24.47 -1.89
N ASP A 80 7.28 25.47 -1.54
CA ASP A 80 8.69 25.31 -1.17
C ASP A 80 8.80 24.95 0.33
N PRO A 81 9.31 23.76 0.72
CA PRO A 81 9.46 23.38 2.12
C PRO A 81 10.47 24.25 2.89
N LYS A 82 11.38 24.94 2.19
CA LYS A 82 12.34 25.89 2.80
C LYS A 82 11.72 27.27 3.04
N GLN A 83 10.55 27.54 2.46
CA GLN A 83 9.76 28.75 2.68
C GLN A 83 8.36 28.38 3.21
N PRO A 84 8.27 27.80 4.41
CA PRO A 84 7.04 27.16 4.89
C PRO A 84 5.87 28.12 5.13
N ASN A 85 6.13 29.43 5.19
CA ASN A 85 5.12 30.47 5.37
C ASN A 85 4.60 31.05 4.05
N SER A 86 5.16 30.68 2.89
CA SER A 86 4.67 31.15 1.59
C SER A 86 3.29 30.57 1.29
N ALA A 87 2.48 31.32 0.54
CA ALA A 87 1.23 30.78 0.02
C ALA A 87 1.54 29.64 -0.97
N PRO A 88 0.84 28.49 -0.89
CA PRO A 88 1.03 27.44 -1.86
C PRO A 88 0.34 27.83 -3.19
N ASP A 89 0.86 27.29 -4.29
CA ASP A 89 0.15 27.30 -5.56
C ASP A 89 -0.97 26.27 -5.54
N VAL A 90 -2.10 26.64 -6.14
CA VAL A 90 -3.25 25.75 -6.29
C VAL A 90 -3.34 25.32 -7.73
N LEU A 91 -2.95 24.07 -7.99
CA LEU A 91 -3.07 23.44 -9.30
C LEU A 91 -4.41 22.70 -9.38
N LYS A 92 -5.37 23.26 -10.11
CA LYS A 92 -6.72 22.69 -10.25
C LYS A 92 -6.72 21.49 -11.19
N MET A 93 -7.31 20.39 -10.73
CA MET A 93 -7.42 19.16 -11.51
C MET A 93 -8.43 19.33 -12.67
N PRO A 94 -8.23 18.66 -13.83
CA PRO A 94 -9.28 18.50 -14.82
C PRO A 94 -10.50 17.78 -14.23
N LYS A 95 -11.71 18.12 -14.69
CA LYS A 95 -12.96 17.62 -14.09
C LYS A 95 -13.16 16.10 -14.20
N ASP A 96 -12.55 15.48 -15.21
CA ASP A 96 -12.65 14.05 -15.50
C ASP A 96 -11.49 13.22 -14.93
N VAL A 97 -10.57 13.85 -14.19
CA VAL A 97 -9.40 13.19 -13.59
C VAL A 97 -9.62 13.06 -12.08
N GLN A 98 -9.59 11.83 -11.57
CA GLN A 98 -9.88 11.51 -10.16
C GLN A 98 -8.73 10.71 -9.53
N PRO A 99 -7.57 11.33 -9.35
CA PRO A 99 -6.36 10.56 -9.12
C PRO A 99 -6.23 10.09 -7.68
N THR A 100 -5.63 8.92 -7.49
CA THR A 100 -5.33 8.33 -6.17
C THR A 100 -3.85 8.36 -5.82
N ASP A 101 -2.99 8.77 -6.76
CA ASP A 101 -1.55 8.93 -6.56
C ASP A 101 -1.00 10.06 -7.44
N LEU A 102 0.17 10.57 -7.08
CA LEU A 102 0.88 11.67 -7.73
C LEU A 102 2.37 11.38 -7.77
N VAL A 103 2.97 11.54 -8.95
CA VAL A 103 4.42 11.55 -9.14
C VAL A 103 4.78 12.82 -9.91
N VAL A 104 5.67 13.62 -9.34
CA VAL A 104 6.26 14.78 -10.00
C VAL A 104 7.72 14.48 -10.26
N HIS A 105 8.15 14.66 -11.51
CA HIS A 105 9.55 14.52 -11.87
C HIS A 105 9.91 15.55 -12.94
N ASN A 106 10.97 16.33 -12.68
CA ASN A 106 11.27 17.56 -13.41
C ASN A 106 10.02 18.48 -13.44
N ASP A 107 9.61 18.92 -14.62
CA ASP A 107 8.42 19.78 -14.81
C ASP A 107 7.15 18.97 -15.16
N ASP A 108 7.20 17.63 -15.13
CA ASP A 108 6.05 16.79 -15.47
C ASP A 108 5.28 16.35 -14.21
N ILE A 109 3.99 16.68 -14.20
CA ILE A 109 3.04 16.26 -13.18
C ILE A 109 2.30 15.04 -13.73
N MET A 110 2.48 13.89 -13.09
CA MET A 110 1.78 12.66 -13.46
C MET A 110 0.88 12.22 -12.32
N VAL A 111 -0.30 11.72 -12.67
CA VAL A 111 -1.26 11.21 -11.69
C VAL A 111 -1.75 9.81 -12.06
N TRP A 112 -2.17 9.05 -11.06
CA TRP A 112 -2.76 7.72 -11.26
C TRP A 112 -4.27 7.76 -11.14
N ASP A 113 -4.98 7.50 -12.25
CA ASP A 113 -6.44 7.40 -12.31
C ASP A 113 -6.84 6.13 -13.08
N GLY A 114 -6.56 4.97 -12.46
CA GLY A 114 -6.65 3.65 -13.13
C GLY A 114 -5.55 3.39 -14.17
N GLY A 115 -4.72 4.40 -14.44
CA GLY A 115 -3.55 4.40 -15.30
C GLY A 115 -2.84 5.74 -15.18
N VAL A 116 -1.68 5.87 -15.83
CA VAL A 116 -0.90 7.11 -15.80
C VAL A 116 -1.55 8.16 -16.69
N ARG A 117 -1.84 9.35 -16.13
CA ARG A 117 -2.26 10.55 -16.87
C ARG A 117 -1.24 11.66 -16.63
N THR A 118 -0.81 12.33 -17.69
CA THR A 118 0.18 13.42 -17.62
C THR A 118 -0.54 14.76 -17.70
N LEU A 119 -0.24 15.66 -16.77
CA LEU A 119 -0.88 16.96 -16.62
C LEU A 119 0.14 18.09 -16.78
N LYS A 120 -0.28 19.21 -17.39
CA LYS A 120 0.50 20.45 -17.49
C LYS A 120 -0.39 21.66 -17.23
N ALA A 121 0.23 22.78 -16.85
CA ALA A 121 -0.49 24.05 -16.78
C ALA A 121 -1.04 24.43 -18.16
N ALA A 122 -2.25 24.99 -18.17
CA ALA A 122 -2.88 25.52 -19.37
C ALA A 122 -2.00 26.59 -20.05
N ALA A 123 -2.14 26.73 -21.37
CA ALA A 123 -1.29 27.63 -22.16
C ALA A 123 -1.27 29.06 -21.62
N GLY A 124 -0.06 29.60 -21.39
CA GLY A 124 0.14 30.96 -20.85
C GLY A 124 0.15 31.05 -19.32
N GLN A 125 -0.14 29.96 -18.60
CA GLN A 125 0.06 29.85 -17.16
C GLN A 125 1.38 29.13 -16.88
N SER A 126 2.19 29.67 -15.96
CA SER A 126 3.43 29.02 -15.51
C SER A 126 3.21 28.36 -14.16
N THR A 127 3.75 27.15 -13.95
CA THR A 127 3.81 26.49 -12.63
C THR A 127 4.95 26.99 -11.74
N ARG A 128 5.66 28.05 -12.17
CA ARG A 128 6.90 28.51 -11.54
C ARG A 128 6.74 29.73 -10.62
N GLY A 129 5.52 30.24 -10.42
CA GLY A 129 5.25 31.38 -9.55
C GLY A 129 4.40 30.96 -8.36
N LEU A 130 4.91 31.16 -7.13
CA LEU A 130 4.23 30.86 -5.86
C LEU A 130 3.14 31.90 -5.53
N GLY A 131 1.90 31.46 -5.35
CA GLY A 131 0.72 32.25 -4.97
C GLY A 131 -0.46 32.23 -5.96
N ASP A 132 -0.41 31.45 -7.05
CA ASP A 132 -1.41 31.50 -8.13
C ASP A 132 -2.38 30.31 -8.17
N GLN A 133 -3.56 30.51 -8.79
CA GLN A 133 -4.45 29.42 -9.20
C GLN A 133 -4.17 29.04 -10.64
N ILE A 134 -3.65 27.83 -10.86
CA ILE A 134 -3.25 27.33 -12.18
C ILE A 134 -4.19 26.21 -12.58
N GLN A 135 -4.73 26.27 -13.79
CA GLN A 135 -5.55 25.20 -14.33
C GLN A 135 -4.62 24.16 -14.96
N LEU A 136 -4.78 22.89 -14.57
CA LEU A 136 -4.12 21.78 -15.26
C LEU A 136 -5.00 21.26 -16.41
N GLU A 137 -4.33 20.80 -17.45
CA GLU A 137 -4.89 20.11 -18.61
C GLU A 137 -4.13 18.80 -18.84
N GLU A 138 -4.85 17.76 -19.27
CA GLU A 138 -4.22 16.52 -19.68
C GLU A 138 -3.51 16.71 -21.02
N VAL A 139 -2.26 16.23 -21.10
CA VAL A 139 -1.48 16.24 -22.32
C VAL A 139 -1.11 14.82 -22.72
N SER A 140 -1.32 14.48 -23.99
CA SER A 140 -0.89 13.22 -24.58
C SER A 140 0.60 13.31 -24.98
N SER A 141 1.49 13.49 -23.99
CA SER A 141 2.92 13.65 -24.24
C SER A 141 3.76 12.41 -23.92
N ARG A 142 3.19 11.38 -23.30
CA ARG A 142 3.90 10.14 -22.96
C ARG A 142 3.31 8.96 -23.72
N GLY A 143 4.19 8.08 -24.20
CA GLY A 143 3.78 6.76 -24.65
C GLY A 143 3.14 6.03 -23.48
N VAL A 144 2.09 5.25 -23.74
CA VAL A 144 1.34 4.48 -22.74
C VAL A 144 2.24 3.52 -21.93
N ASP A 145 3.45 3.24 -22.43
CA ASP A 145 4.43 2.30 -21.89
C ASP A 145 5.69 2.96 -21.28
N ASP A 146 5.62 4.20 -20.79
CA ASP A 146 6.75 4.80 -20.06
C ASP A 146 7.03 4.00 -18.76
N GLN A 147 7.98 3.08 -18.87
CA GLN A 147 8.36 2.15 -17.80
C GLN A 147 8.79 2.88 -16.53
N VAL A 148 9.38 4.08 -16.65
CA VAL A 148 9.81 4.85 -15.48
C VAL A 148 8.61 5.42 -14.74
N ALA A 149 7.63 5.97 -15.46
CA ALA A 149 6.40 6.46 -14.85
C ALA A 149 5.62 5.31 -14.17
N VAL A 150 5.43 4.20 -14.89
CA VAL A 150 4.73 3.01 -14.35
C VAL A 150 5.45 2.47 -13.11
N SER A 151 6.79 2.36 -13.15
CA SER A 151 7.57 1.91 -12.00
C SER A 151 7.46 2.87 -10.81
N ALA A 152 7.49 4.19 -11.03
CA ALA A 152 7.35 5.18 -9.96
C ALA A 152 5.98 5.09 -9.24
N PHE A 153 4.90 4.81 -9.96
CA PHE A 153 3.58 4.53 -9.38
C PHE A 153 3.55 3.18 -8.64
N ALA A 154 4.13 2.13 -9.23
CA ALA A 154 4.18 0.79 -8.65
C ALA A 154 4.96 0.71 -7.33
N GLN A 155 5.93 1.61 -7.10
CA GLN A 155 6.67 1.72 -5.83
C GLN A 155 5.73 1.80 -4.63
N MET A 156 4.64 2.56 -4.74
CA MET A 156 3.65 2.74 -3.67
C MET A 156 2.35 1.95 -3.92
N GLY A 157 2.40 0.98 -4.85
CA GLY A 157 1.30 0.06 -5.12
C GLY A 157 0.22 0.59 -6.08
N SER A 158 0.44 1.73 -6.73
CA SER A 158 -0.41 2.23 -7.82
C SER A 158 -0.06 1.51 -9.10
N GLN A 159 -0.74 0.39 -9.36
CA GLN A 159 -0.50 -0.46 -10.51
C GLN A 159 -1.79 -1.14 -10.95
N PRO A 160 -1.88 -1.60 -12.21
CA PRO A 160 -3.02 -2.41 -12.64
C PRO A 160 -3.07 -3.65 -11.76
N PRO A 161 -4.23 -3.98 -11.18
CA PRO A 161 -4.34 -5.17 -10.34
C PRO A 161 -4.12 -6.42 -11.19
N GLY A 162 -3.49 -7.44 -10.62
CA GLY A 162 -3.10 -8.62 -11.38
C GLY A 162 -4.28 -9.44 -11.90
N SER A 163 -3.98 -10.51 -12.64
CA SER A 163 -4.99 -11.40 -13.24
C SER A 163 -5.95 -11.96 -12.17
N ALA A 164 -7.25 -11.72 -12.37
CA ALA A 164 -8.29 -12.32 -11.53
C ALA A 164 -8.30 -13.85 -11.66
N THR A 165 -7.98 -14.37 -12.84
CA THR A 165 -7.87 -15.80 -13.12
C THR A 165 -6.82 -16.47 -12.24
N ASP A 166 -5.68 -15.80 -12.02
CA ASP A 166 -4.60 -16.30 -11.16
C ASP A 166 -5.02 -16.37 -9.68
N LEU A 167 -5.94 -15.51 -9.27
CA LEU A 167 -6.46 -15.46 -7.90
C LEU A 167 -7.65 -16.41 -7.67
N LEU A 168 -8.35 -16.78 -8.74
CA LEU A 168 -9.45 -17.74 -8.70
C LEU A 168 -8.96 -19.19 -8.85
N ASP A 169 -7.79 -19.41 -9.43
CA ASP A 169 -7.15 -20.73 -9.52
C ASP A 169 -6.54 -21.16 -8.17
N GLN A 170 -6.89 -22.35 -7.68
CA GLN A 170 -6.33 -22.91 -6.44
C GLN A 170 -4.82 -23.23 -6.56
N ASN A 171 -4.36 -23.69 -7.72
CA ASN A 171 -2.97 -24.07 -7.95
C ASN A 171 -2.04 -22.85 -7.94
N THR A 172 -2.50 -21.75 -8.51
CA THR A 172 -1.76 -20.48 -8.57
C THR A 172 -1.70 -19.82 -7.19
N ARG A 173 -2.78 -19.90 -6.39
CA ARG A 173 -2.79 -19.46 -4.98
C ARG A 173 -1.80 -20.22 -4.10
N ALA A 174 -1.68 -21.54 -4.26
CA ALA A 174 -0.73 -22.35 -3.49
C ALA A 174 0.73 -22.16 -3.93
N ALA A 175 0.97 -21.88 -5.21
CA ALA A 175 2.31 -21.70 -5.78
C ALA A 175 2.98 -20.37 -5.38
N VAL A 176 2.22 -19.27 -5.28
CA VAL A 176 2.74 -17.94 -4.87
C VAL A 176 3.24 -17.95 -3.42
N ILE A 177 2.59 -18.72 -2.54
CA ILE A 177 2.96 -18.83 -1.11
C ILE A 177 4.33 -19.49 -0.93
N ARG A 178 4.77 -20.38 -1.84
CA ARG A 178 5.95 -21.23 -1.64
C ARG A 178 7.28 -20.63 -2.11
N LYS A 179 7.28 -19.61 -2.97
CA LYS A 179 8.50 -19.20 -3.70
C LYS A 179 9.36 -18.12 -3.01
N GLY A 180 8.94 -17.54 -1.89
CA GLY A 180 9.67 -16.44 -1.24
C GLY A 180 9.73 -15.16 -2.10
N ARG A 181 10.52 -14.16 -1.70
CA ARG A 181 10.72 -12.92 -2.47
C ARG A 181 11.32 -13.27 -3.85
N GLN A 182 10.74 -12.74 -4.93
CA GLN A 182 11.31 -12.88 -6.26
C GLN A 182 12.23 -11.68 -6.58
N PRO A 183 13.18 -11.83 -7.52
CA PRO A 183 13.87 -10.69 -8.10
C PRO A 183 12.87 -9.71 -8.70
N ASP A 184 13.17 -8.42 -8.58
CA ASP A 184 12.33 -7.33 -9.07
C ASP A 184 13.18 -6.30 -9.81
N ARG A 185 12.67 -5.77 -10.93
CA ARG A 185 13.35 -4.78 -11.75
C ARG A 185 12.57 -3.48 -11.71
N GLN A 186 13.22 -2.43 -11.21
CA GLN A 186 12.63 -1.12 -11.04
C GLN A 186 13.29 -0.10 -11.96
N TYR A 187 12.51 0.86 -12.43
CA TYR A 187 12.93 1.94 -13.32
C TYR A 187 12.75 3.28 -12.63
N ILE A 188 13.80 4.07 -12.55
CA ILE A 188 13.81 5.28 -11.72
C ILE A 188 14.36 6.42 -12.55
N ALA A 189 13.60 7.52 -12.65
CA ALA A 189 14.14 8.77 -13.16
C ALA A 189 14.88 9.46 -12.01
N SER A 190 16.19 9.25 -11.94
CA SER A 190 17.03 9.87 -10.93
C SER A 190 17.45 11.28 -11.33
N ARG A 191 17.79 12.11 -10.34
CA ARG A 191 18.16 13.51 -10.62
C ARG A 191 19.59 13.69 -11.08
N SER A 192 20.52 12.94 -10.52
CA SER A 192 21.95 13.07 -10.84
C SER A 192 22.44 12.15 -11.96
N LYS A 193 21.79 11.01 -12.20
CA LYS A 193 22.24 10.00 -13.17
C LYS A 193 21.27 9.76 -14.34
N GLY A 194 20.20 10.55 -14.42
CA GLY A 194 19.11 10.34 -15.39
C GLY A 194 18.33 9.06 -15.08
N SER A 195 17.74 8.43 -16.09
CA SER A 195 16.96 7.21 -15.87
C SER A 195 17.87 5.99 -15.62
N VAL A 196 17.59 5.25 -14.56
CA VAL A 196 18.36 4.08 -14.10
C VAL A 196 17.46 2.86 -13.93
N ILE A 197 18.08 1.68 -14.00
CA ILE A 197 17.48 0.39 -13.68
C ILE A 197 18.08 -0.07 -12.36
N ALA A 198 17.23 -0.44 -11.42
CA ALA A 198 17.62 -1.09 -10.16
C ALA A 198 17.06 -2.52 -10.15
N ASP A 199 17.96 -3.51 -10.20
CA ASP A 199 17.62 -4.93 -10.09
C ASP A 199 17.76 -5.34 -8.61
N VAL A 200 16.62 -5.57 -7.95
CA VAL A 200 16.53 -6.04 -6.55
C VAL A 200 16.60 -7.56 -6.54
N ILE A 201 17.71 -8.10 -6.05
CA ILE A 201 18.02 -9.53 -6.07
C ILE A 201 17.99 -10.06 -4.62
N PRO A 202 17.07 -10.96 -4.26
CA PRO A 202 17.04 -11.56 -2.93
C PRO A 202 18.26 -12.44 -2.68
N ASP A 203 18.86 -12.31 -1.49
CA ASP A 203 19.90 -13.23 -1.03
C ASP A 203 19.28 -14.56 -0.57
N LYS A 204 20.14 -15.51 -0.16
CA LYS A 204 19.66 -16.71 0.55
C LYS A 204 18.98 -16.31 1.86
N GLY A 205 17.69 -16.64 1.98
CA GLY A 205 16.86 -16.33 3.13
C GLY A 205 15.82 -15.26 2.82
N ASN A 206 15.24 -14.65 3.86
CA ASN A 206 14.12 -13.70 3.70
C ASN A 206 14.42 -12.31 4.29
N SER A 207 15.65 -12.02 4.69
CA SER A 207 16.02 -10.82 5.45
C SER A 207 17.01 -9.90 4.74
N SER A 208 17.48 -10.23 3.55
CA SER A 208 18.38 -9.38 2.79
C SER A 208 18.23 -9.48 1.28
N VAL A 209 18.64 -8.41 0.62
CA VAL A 209 18.71 -8.26 -0.84
C VAL A 209 20.02 -7.56 -1.20
N ARG A 210 20.44 -7.76 -2.45
CA ARG A 210 21.40 -6.93 -3.15
C ARG A 210 20.69 -6.17 -4.25
N ILE A 211 21.03 -4.90 -4.43
CA ILE A 211 20.46 -4.05 -5.47
C ILE A 211 21.57 -3.68 -6.45
N GLU A 212 21.47 -4.13 -7.69
CA GLU A 212 22.40 -3.76 -8.77
C GLU A 212 21.81 -2.60 -9.56
N ILE A 213 22.61 -1.55 -9.80
CA ILE A 213 22.13 -0.30 -10.40
C ILE A 213 22.92 -0.02 -11.67
N GLN A 214 22.20 0.25 -12.76
CA GLN A 214 22.79 0.64 -14.04
C GLN A 214 22.02 1.77 -14.70
N THR A 215 22.69 2.57 -15.53
CA THR A 215 22.02 3.57 -16.36
C THR A 215 21.15 2.89 -17.43
N MET A 216 19.98 3.46 -17.73
CA MET A 216 19.11 2.90 -18.78
C MET A 216 19.68 3.08 -20.19
N VAL A 217 20.44 4.15 -20.43
CA VAL A 217 20.91 4.52 -21.77
C VAL A 217 22.21 3.80 -22.12
N THR A 218 23.19 3.80 -21.20
CA THR A 218 24.53 3.25 -21.47
C THR A 218 24.73 1.85 -20.90
N ASN A 219 23.80 1.34 -20.08
CA ASN A 219 23.95 0.10 -19.30
C ASN A 219 25.23 0.10 -18.43
N GLU A 220 25.69 1.28 -18.03
CA GLU A 220 26.86 1.42 -17.17
C GLU A 220 26.45 1.10 -15.74
N SER A 221 27.17 0.18 -15.09
CA SER A 221 26.95 -0.11 -13.67
C SER A 221 27.45 1.05 -12.82
N ILE A 222 26.54 1.64 -12.04
CA ILE A 222 26.83 2.83 -11.22
C ILE A 222 26.78 2.56 -9.72
N GLY A 223 26.35 1.38 -9.30
CA GLY A 223 26.32 1.02 -7.89
C GLY A 223 25.82 -0.39 -7.63
N ALA A 224 26.22 -0.92 -6.48
CA ALA A 224 25.66 -2.13 -5.90
C ALA A 224 25.43 -1.92 -4.41
N LEU A 225 24.20 -2.10 -3.94
CA LEU A 225 23.81 -1.85 -2.55
C LEU A 225 23.49 -3.17 -1.85
N GLY A 226 23.93 -3.31 -0.61
CA GLY A 226 23.47 -4.37 0.29
C GLY A 226 22.42 -3.81 1.25
N LEU A 227 21.29 -4.51 1.38
CA LEU A 227 20.26 -4.18 2.34
C LEU A 227 19.92 -5.44 3.15
N ARG A 228 20.04 -5.35 4.48
CA ARG A 228 19.71 -6.44 5.38
C ARG A 228 18.99 -5.89 6.61
N VAL A 229 17.88 -6.52 6.95
CA VAL A 229 17.08 -6.22 8.14
C VAL A 229 17.24 -7.32 9.19
N ARG A 230 16.78 -7.04 10.40
CA ARG A 230 16.84 -7.97 11.53
C ARG A 230 15.91 -9.15 11.35
N ASP A 231 14.65 -8.88 11.03
CA ASP A 231 13.60 -9.90 10.96
C ASP A 231 13.37 -10.30 9.50
N GLN A 232 12.16 -10.11 8.97
CA GLN A 232 11.82 -10.49 7.60
C GLN A 232 11.60 -9.26 6.73
N LEU A 233 12.31 -9.20 5.60
CA LEU A 233 12.25 -8.11 4.66
C LEU A 233 10.89 -8.10 3.93
N GLY A 234 10.20 -6.98 4.04
CA GLY A 234 8.96 -6.70 3.32
C GLY A 234 9.23 -6.18 1.91
N THR A 235 8.60 -5.07 1.54
CA THR A 235 8.90 -4.38 0.27
C THR A 235 10.30 -3.75 0.28
N VAL A 236 10.85 -3.55 -0.91
CA VAL A 236 12.12 -2.84 -1.17
C VAL A 236 11.92 -2.02 -2.43
N GLU A 237 11.98 -0.70 -2.31
CA GLU A 237 11.71 0.25 -3.39
C GLU A 237 12.87 1.24 -3.51
N PHE A 238 13.53 1.24 -4.67
CA PHE A 238 14.54 2.22 -4.98
C PHE A 238 13.87 3.53 -5.34
N LEU A 239 14.06 4.58 -4.53
CA LEU A 239 13.30 5.82 -4.63
C LEU A 239 14.00 6.87 -5.49
N GLU A 240 15.29 7.11 -5.26
CA GLU A 240 15.98 8.29 -5.81
C GLU A 240 17.51 8.12 -5.80
N ILE A 241 18.17 8.81 -6.75
CA ILE A 241 19.57 9.21 -6.65
C ILE A 241 19.61 10.73 -6.64
N ASP A 242 19.93 11.31 -5.48
CA ASP A 242 19.86 12.75 -5.29
C ASP A 242 20.96 13.51 -6.05
N ASN A 243 20.94 14.83 -5.99
CA ASN A 243 21.91 15.70 -6.68
C ASN A 243 23.35 15.53 -6.16
N SER A 244 23.55 14.85 -5.02
CA SER A 244 24.84 14.53 -4.42
C SER A 244 25.27 13.08 -4.65
N ASP A 245 24.66 12.40 -5.63
CA ASP A 245 24.90 11.00 -5.97
C ASP A 245 24.59 10.01 -4.83
N ARG A 246 23.78 10.37 -3.83
CA ARG A 246 23.37 9.45 -2.75
C ARG A 246 22.15 8.66 -3.16
N PHE A 247 22.11 7.39 -2.78
CA PHE A 247 21.01 6.47 -3.12
C PHE A 247 20.02 6.33 -1.98
N TYR A 248 18.72 6.29 -2.30
CA TYR A 248 17.63 6.17 -1.33
C TYR A 248 16.76 4.95 -1.64
N VAL A 249 16.61 4.08 -0.64
CA VAL A 249 15.84 2.83 -0.77
C VAL A 249 14.83 2.76 0.37
N LEU A 250 13.53 2.74 0.05
CA LEU A 250 12.51 2.41 1.03
C LEU A 250 12.48 0.90 1.26
N ALA A 251 12.41 0.50 2.52
CA ALA A 251 12.33 -0.90 2.90
C ALA A 251 11.52 -1.11 4.17
N GLU A 252 11.18 -2.38 4.42
CA GLU A 252 10.40 -2.81 5.57
C GLU A 252 11.12 -3.90 6.37
N ASP A 253 11.05 -3.80 7.69
CA ASP A 253 11.43 -4.87 8.62
C ASP A 253 10.17 -5.37 9.35
N ILE A 254 9.83 -6.65 9.18
CA ILE A 254 8.59 -7.25 9.67
C ILE A 254 8.92 -8.39 10.64
N PRO A 255 8.79 -8.17 11.96
CA PRO A 255 8.94 -9.21 12.96
C PRO A 255 7.92 -10.33 12.78
N PRO A 256 8.23 -11.58 13.17
CA PRO A 256 7.29 -12.71 13.09
C PRO A 256 5.97 -12.51 13.86
N SER A 257 5.91 -11.54 14.78
CA SER A 257 4.68 -11.20 15.50
C SER A 257 3.85 -10.10 14.82
N GLY A 258 4.38 -9.48 13.77
CA GLY A 258 3.85 -8.25 13.14
C GLY A 258 3.94 -6.99 14.00
N LYS A 259 4.13 -7.12 15.31
CA LYS A 259 4.29 -5.98 16.23
C LYS A 259 5.62 -5.30 15.96
N ASN A 260 5.62 -3.96 16.02
CA ASN A 260 6.78 -3.12 15.74
C ASN A 260 7.35 -3.30 14.32
N ALA A 261 6.54 -3.79 13.38
CA ALA A 261 6.88 -3.71 11.96
C ALA A 261 7.17 -2.25 11.60
N SER A 262 8.21 -2.04 10.79
CA SER A 262 8.73 -0.71 10.50
C SER A 262 8.89 -0.50 9.01
N THR A 263 8.74 0.75 8.59
CA THR A 263 9.06 1.21 7.24
C THR A 263 10.06 2.35 7.37
N PHE A 264 11.12 2.31 6.58
CA PHE A 264 12.19 3.31 6.62
C PHE A 264 12.73 3.58 5.22
N VAL A 265 13.44 4.70 5.06
CA VAL A 265 14.26 5.00 3.87
C VAL A 265 15.72 4.88 4.27
N ALA A 266 16.45 3.94 3.67
CA ALA A 266 17.90 3.82 3.82
C ALA A 266 18.62 4.77 2.87
N ARG A 267 19.64 5.46 3.38
CA ARG A 267 20.51 6.34 2.61
C ARG A 267 21.89 5.72 2.45
N TYR A 268 22.37 5.70 1.22
CA TYR A 268 23.71 5.22 0.87
C TYR A 268 24.54 6.36 0.26
N ALA A 269 25.82 6.40 0.59
CA ALA A 269 26.78 7.27 -0.05
C ALA A 269 26.95 6.92 -1.54
N ALA A 270 27.54 7.82 -2.32
CA ALA A 270 27.82 7.61 -3.75
C ALA A 270 28.67 6.37 -4.07
N ASN A 271 29.45 5.87 -3.10
CA ASN A 271 30.22 4.63 -3.23
C ASN A 271 29.44 3.36 -2.81
N GLY A 272 28.14 3.48 -2.54
CA GLY A 272 27.26 2.37 -2.13
C GLY A 272 27.33 1.98 -0.66
N ARG A 273 28.08 2.72 0.17
CA ARG A 273 28.15 2.47 1.63
C ARG A 273 26.87 2.96 2.31
N LEU A 274 26.21 2.11 3.09
CA LEU A 274 25.08 2.48 3.94
C LEU A 274 25.53 3.52 4.98
N GLU A 275 24.85 4.68 5.03
CA GLU A 275 25.16 5.75 5.98
C GLU A 275 24.18 5.81 7.14
N GLY A 276 22.92 5.43 6.90
CA GLY A 276 21.87 5.54 7.89
C GLY A 276 20.48 5.36 7.31
N ILE A 277 19.47 5.69 8.11
CA ILE A 277 18.06 5.54 7.75
C ILE A 277 17.25 6.77 8.17
N TYR A 278 16.07 6.92 7.57
CA TYR A 278 14.97 7.78 7.97
C TYR A 278 13.82 6.86 8.38
N GLU A 279 13.46 6.84 9.66
CA GLU A 279 12.37 5.99 10.17
C GLU A 279 11.04 6.70 9.97
N LEU A 280 10.08 6.08 9.27
CA LEU A 280 8.86 6.78 8.89
C LEU A 280 7.82 6.75 10.03
N PRO A 281 7.26 7.90 10.45
CA PRO A 281 6.37 8.00 11.60
C PRO A 281 4.92 7.60 11.24
N LEU A 282 4.71 6.31 11.00
CA LEU A 282 3.44 5.75 10.51
C LEU A 282 2.36 5.55 11.58
N GLU A 283 2.75 5.50 12.85
CA GLU A 283 1.83 5.23 13.96
C GLU A 283 0.70 6.28 14.00
N ASN A 284 -0.53 5.83 14.22
CA ASN A 284 -1.73 6.69 14.31
C ASN A 284 -2.00 7.55 13.06
N THR A 285 -1.43 7.20 11.91
CA THR A 285 -1.76 7.83 10.63
C THR A 285 -2.80 7.00 9.86
N PRO A 286 -3.70 7.64 9.10
CA PRO A 286 -4.57 6.91 8.19
C PRO A 286 -3.78 6.34 7.00
N LEU A 287 -4.42 5.51 6.19
CA LEU A 287 -3.85 5.15 4.89
C LEU A 287 -3.78 6.35 3.94
N THR A 288 -2.62 6.43 3.29
CA THR A 288 -2.28 7.39 2.25
C THR A 288 -1.50 6.61 1.20
N ARG A 289 -1.78 6.81 -0.08
CA ARG A 289 -1.13 6.07 -1.17
C ARG A 289 0.38 6.29 -1.18
N ARG A 290 0.81 7.55 -1.37
CA ARG A 290 2.22 7.94 -1.40
C ARG A 290 2.51 8.87 -0.24
N PHE A 291 2.98 8.27 0.85
CA PHE A 291 3.19 8.96 2.12
C PHE A 291 4.61 9.48 2.30
N VAL A 292 5.53 9.22 1.38
CA VAL A 292 6.94 9.63 1.48
C VAL A 292 7.50 10.06 0.13
N THR A 293 8.41 11.04 0.15
CA THR A 293 9.19 11.47 -1.02
C THR A 293 10.59 11.89 -0.61
N VAL A 294 11.52 11.90 -1.58
CA VAL A 294 12.91 12.35 -1.42
C VAL A 294 13.12 13.56 -2.33
N SER A 295 13.58 14.68 -1.79
CA SER A 295 13.92 15.87 -2.59
C SER A 295 15.26 15.68 -3.31
N GLY A 296 15.54 16.54 -4.29
CA GLY A 296 16.85 16.52 -4.95
C GLY A 296 18.04 16.85 -4.07
N ASP A 297 17.81 17.49 -2.92
CA ASP A 297 18.85 17.73 -1.92
C ASP A 297 19.00 16.57 -0.92
N GLY A 298 18.16 15.53 -1.06
CA GLY A 298 18.19 14.33 -0.23
C GLY A 298 17.44 14.43 1.10
N ASP A 299 16.58 15.44 1.24
CA ASP A 299 15.66 15.52 2.38
C ASP A 299 14.51 14.53 2.17
N VAL A 300 14.14 13.81 3.22
CA VAL A 300 13.02 12.86 3.20
C VAL A 300 11.82 13.52 3.86
N TYR A 301 10.72 13.61 3.13
CA TYR A 301 9.47 14.19 3.62
C TYR A 301 8.38 13.14 3.75
N PHE A 302 7.61 13.22 4.84
CA PHE A 302 6.49 12.35 5.15
C PHE A 302 5.17 13.12 5.22
N LEU A 303 4.10 12.56 4.66
CA LEU A 303 2.75 13.12 4.69
C LEU A 303 1.98 12.56 5.89
N ARG A 304 1.71 13.41 6.89
CA ARG A 304 0.98 13.04 8.11
C ARG A 304 -0.40 13.68 8.13
N THR A 305 -1.43 12.87 7.89
CA THR A 305 -2.83 13.31 7.99
C THR A 305 -3.33 13.21 9.43
N LYS A 306 -4.00 14.26 9.91
CA LYS A 306 -4.58 14.40 11.24
C LYS A 306 -6.08 14.76 11.13
N PRO A 307 -6.88 14.57 12.20
CA PRO A 307 -8.30 14.90 12.18
C PRO A 307 -8.63 16.35 11.81
N ASP A 308 -7.70 17.28 12.05
CA ASP A 308 -7.86 18.72 11.85
C ASP A 308 -7.05 19.29 10.67
N GLY A 309 -6.32 18.45 9.92
CA GLY A 309 -5.45 18.92 8.85
C GLY A 309 -4.35 17.94 8.46
N VAL A 310 -3.28 18.47 7.85
CA VAL A 310 -2.12 17.70 7.41
C VAL A 310 -0.84 18.40 7.84
N GLU A 311 0.15 17.61 8.25
CA GLU A 311 1.53 18.03 8.42
C GLU A 311 2.40 17.36 7.35
N VAL A 312 3.27 18.14 6.72
CA VAL A 312 4.41 17.62 5.98
C VAL A 312 5.60 17.67 6.92
N VAL A 313 6.19 16.51 7.16
CA VAL A 313 7.24 16.28 8.16
C VAL A 313 8.55 16.03 7.43
N GLY A 314 9.58 16.84 7.70
CA GLY A 314 10.96 16.50 7.36
C GLY A 314 11.44 15.44 8.34
N VAL A 315 11.67 14.22 7.86
CA VAL A 315 12.01 13.06 8.67
C VAL A 315 13.45 13.16 9.14
N GLY A 316 13.68 12.92 10.43
CA GLY A 316 15.00 12.96 11.03
C GLY A 316 15.94 11.87 10.49
N PHE A 317 17.16 12.25 10.10
CA PHE A 317 18.19 11.27 9.72
C PHE A 317 18.81 10.60 10.94
N LYS A 318 18.87 9.26 10.89
CA LYS A 318 19.51 8.41 11.87
C LYS A 318 20.77 7.76 11.28
N PRO A 319 21.97 8.26 11.63
CA PRO A 319 23.22 7.65 11.17
C PRO A 319 23.34 6.23 11.72
N LEU A 320 23.77 5.30 10.87
CA LEU A 320 24.17 3.97 11.27
C LEU A 320 25.70 3.93 11.25
N GLY A 321 26.30 3.30 12.27
CA GLY A 321 27.75 3.04 12.28
C GLY A 321 28.13 1.99 11.23
N ASN A 322 29.22 1.25 11.46
CA ASN A 322 29.62 0.10 10.63
C ASN A 322 28.70 -1.13 10.83
N VAL A 323 27.38 -0.93 10.85
CA VAL A 323 26.38 -1.97 11.07
C VAL A 323 25.82 -2.40 9.72
N LEU A 324 25.98 -3.68 9.39
CA LEU A 324 25.49 -4.29 8.15
C LEU A 324 24.02 -4.74 8.22
N VAL A 325 23.41 -4.68 9.41
CA VAL A 325 22.03 -5.11 9.68
C VAL A 325 21.26 -3.92 10.25
N ILE A 326 20.15 -3.57 9.61
CA ILE A 326 19.24 -2.53 10.07
C ILE A 326 18.29 -3.15 11.11
N ASP A 327 18.34 -2.65 12.34
CA ASP A 327 17.42 -3.00 13.45
C ASP A 327 16.62 -1.74 13.79
N VAL A 328 15.44 -1.63 13.17
CA VAL A 328 14.53 -0.52 13.40
C VAL A 328 13.56 -0.92 14.48
N ARG A 329 13.53 -0.15 15.57
CA ARG A 329 12.53 -0.28 16.62
C ARG A 329 11.78 1.05 16.70
N PRO A 330 10.47 1.07 16.41
CA PRO A 330 9.66 2.27 16.54
C PRO A 330 9.84 2.92 17.90
N SER A 331 10.26 4.19 17.90
CA SER A 331 10.28 4.99 19.12
C SER A 331 8.85 5.32 19.51
N ARG A 332 8.32 4.60 20.51
CA ARG A 332 6.97 4.86 21.04
C ARG A 332 6.96 6.18 21.80
N THR A 333 6.27 7.18 21.28
CA THR A 333 5.59 8.15 22.14
C THR A 333 4.31 7.49 22.65
N SER A 334 4.14 7.44 23.96
CA SER A 334 2.99 6.78 24.59
C SER A 334 1.70 7.58 24.31
N ALA A 335 1.03 7.28 23.19
CA ALA A 335 -0.29 7.81 22.93
C ALA A 335 -1.32 7.08 23.81
N LYS A 336 -2.03 7.85 24.63
CA LYS A 336 -3.21 7.39 25.37
C LYS A 336 -4.27 6.95 24.35
N PRO A 337 -4.93 5.79 24.52
CA PRO A 337 -6.03 5.41 23.63
C PRO A 337 -7.07 6.52 23.59
N ALA A 338 -7.57 6.82 22.38
CA ALA A 338 -8.69 7.73 22.21
C ALA A 338 -9.85 7.27 23.11
N PRO A 339 -10.51 8.18 23.85
CA PRO A 339 -11.69 7.81 24.61
C PRO A 339 -12.76 7.35 23.60
N GLY A 340 -13.31 6.15 23.80
CA GLY A 340 -14.58 5.81 23.18
C GLY A 340 -15.64 6.85 23.57
N PRO A 341 -16.70 7.07 22.77
CA PRO A 341 -17.64 8.17 22.97
C PRO A 341 -18.29 8.22 24.37
N ASP A 342 -18.25 7.13 25.14
CA ASP A 342 -19.05 7.01 26.37
C ASP A 342 -18.26 6.61 27.64
N GLY A 343 -16.93 6.50 27.58
CA GLY A 343 -16.09 6.24 28.77
C GLY A 343 -16.44 4.96 29.56
N ARG A 344 -17.18 4.02 28.99
CA ARG A 344 -17.49 2.72 29.60
C ARG A 344 -16.62 1.62 29.01
N PRO A 345 -16.04 0.73 29.83
CA PRO A 345 -15.49 -0.51 29.30
C PRO A 345 -16.65 -1.31 28.72
N ASP A 346 -16.57 -1.65 27.43
CA ASP A 346 -17.47 -2.59 26.79
C ASP A 346 -17.07 -4.01 27.22
N SER A 347 -17.30 -4.31 28.50
CA SER A 347 -17.25 -5.65 29.05
C SER A 347 -18.68 -6.16 29.15
N ASP A 348 -18.93 -7.29 28.48
CA ASP A 348 -20.13 -8.13 28.58
C ASP A 348 -21.29 -7.88 27.60
N VAL A 349 -21.00 -7.76 26.30
CA VAL A 349 -21.95 -8.25 25.28
C VAL A 349 -21.53 -9.64 24.82
N LYS A 350 -22.02 -10.67 25.50
CA LYS A 350 -21.92 -12.07 25.04
C LYS A 350 -22.82 -12.25 23.82
N PHE A 351 -22.30 -11.98 22.62
CA PHE A 351 -22.96 -12.35 21.37
C PHE A 351 -22.88 -13.88 21.19
N SER A 352 -23.97 -14.55 21.56
CA SER A 352 -24.26 -15.93 21.17
C SER A 352 -24.94 -15.92 19.80
N ALA A 353 -24.16 -15.82 18.73
CA ALA A 353 -24.70 -15.92 17.38
C ALA A 353 -24.42 -17.31 16.80
N THR A 354 -25.41 -18.20 16.89
CA THR A 354 -25.52 -19.33 15.95
C THR A 354 -25.94 -18.75 14.60
N ALA A 355 -25.02 -18.08 13.92
CA ALA A 355 -25.26 -17.58 12.57
C ALA A 355 -25.42 -18.78 11.63
N ALA A 356 -26.45 -18.76 10.78
CA ALA A 356 -26.53 -19.68 9.65
C ALA A 356 -25.37 -19.36 8.69
N VAL A 357 -24.21 -19.94 8.96
CA VAL A 357 -23.05 -19.93 8.06
C VAL A 357 -23.46 -20.75 6.84
N ARG A 358 -23.67 -20.10 5.70
CA ARG A 358 -23.48 -20.83 4.44
C ARG A 358 -22.00 -21.21 4.44
N PRO A 359 -21.61 -22.49 4.21
CA PRO A 359 -20.21 -22.87 4.27
C PRO A 359 -19.40 -22.06 3.25
N SER A 360 -18.79 -20.96 3.69
CA SER A 360 -17.86 -20.19 2.87
C SER A 360 -16.52 -20.87 3.02
N ASN A 361 -16.07 -21.57 1.98
CA ASN A 361 -14.65 -21.87 1.85
C ASN A 361 -13.93 -20.64 1.30
N ARG A 362 -12.60 -20.62 1.40
CA ARG A 362 -11.79 -19.47 0.92
C ARG A 362 -12.07 -19.10 -0.52
N GLN A 363 -12.33 -20.10 -1.38
CA GLN A 363 -12.60 -19.86 -2.78
C GLN A 363 -13.87 -19.03 -2.99
N GLN A 364 -14.97 -19.40 -2.34
CA GLN A 364 -16.23 -18.63 -2.41
C GLN A 364 -16.06 -17.20 -1.89
N ALA A 365 -15.22 -17.01 -0.87
CA ALA A 365 -14.97 -15.66 -0.35
C ALA A 365 -14.26 -14.77 -1.37
N ILE A 366 -13.27 -15.32 -2.07
CA ILE A 366 -12.58 -14.62 -3.16
C ILE A 366 -13.53 -14.39 -4.35
N GLU A 367 -14.31 -15.38 -4.76
CA GLU A 367 -15.30 -15.25 -5.84
C GLU A 367 -16.33 -14.15 -5.55
N THR A 368 -16.85 -14.12 -4.32
CA THR A 368 -17.78 -13.08 -3.87
C THR A 368 -17.13 -11.71 -3.91
N ALA A 369 -15.90 -11.59 -3.42
CA ALA A 369 -15.14 -10.34 -3.47
C ALA A 369 -15.03 -9.82 -4.92
N PHE A 370 -14.59 -10.67 -5.86
CA PHE A 370 -14.52 -10.31 -7.28
C PHE A 370 -15.87 -9.95 -7.89
N ALA A 371 -16.97 -10.56 -7.44
CA ALA A 371 -18.29 -10.21 -7.92
C ALA A 371 -18.71 -8.79 -7.48
N PHE A 372 -18.31 -8.34 -6.29
CA PHE A 372 -18.54 -6.97 -5.81
C PHE A 372 -17.67 -5.93 -6.53
N GLU A 373 -16.40 -6.23 -6.80
CA GLU A 373 -15.51 -5.34 -7.55
C GLU A 373 -15.84 -5.30 -9.06
N GLY A 374 -16.26 -6.43 -9.62
CA GLY A 374 -16.43 -6.62 -11.05
C GLY A 374 -17.82 -6.30 -11.59
N VAL A 375 -18.83 -6.06 -10.73
CA VAL A 375 -20.18 -5.75 -11.19
C VAL A 375 -20.18 -4.47 -12.03
N GLN A 376 -20.81 -4.54 -13.20
CA GLN A 376 -21.08 -3.38 -14.05
C GLN A 376 -22.57 -3.05 -13.97
N TRP A 377 -22.89 -1.77 -13.93
CA TRP A 377 -24.25 -1.28 -13.83
C TRP A 377 -24.35 0.15 -14.36
N LYS A 378 -25.52 0.50 -14.91
CA LYS A 378 -25.81 1.84 -15.42
C LYS A 378 -26.16 2.80 -14.28
N LEU A 379 -25.42 3.90 -14.17
CA LEU A 379 -25.74 4.97 -13.24
C LEU A 379 -26.91 5.80 -13.79
N THR A 380 -28.12 5.64 -13.24
CA THR A 380 -29.27 6.46 -13.66
C THR A 380 -29.33 7.79 -12.92
N GLN A 381 -30.12 8.75 -13.42
CA GLN A 381 -30.40 9.99 -12.71
C GLN A 381 -31.02 9.75 -11.31
N ALA A 382 -31.86 8.72 -11.16
CA ALA A 382 -32.46 8.36 -9.88
C ALA A 382 -31.40 7.88 -8.88
N ASN A 383 -30.48 7.02 -9.32
CA ASN A 383 -29.37 6.55 -8.49
C ASN A 383 -28.38 7.67 -8.15
N TYR A 384 -28.17 8.61 -9.07
CA TYR A 384 -27.30 9.76 -8.88
C TYR A 384 -27.88 10.70 -7.82
N GLY A 385 -29.18 10.97 -7.88
CA GLY A 385 -29.86 11.92 -7.00
C GLY A 385 -29.44 13.38 -7.26
N ASN A 386 -29.87 14.27 -6.37
CA ASN A 386 -29.48 15.68 -6.40
C ASN A 386 -28.02 15.87 -6.00
N ASP A 387 -27.43 17.02 -6.36
CA ASP A 387 -26.01 17.26 -6.11
C ASP A 387 -25.66 17.16 -4.61
N PRO A 388 -24.68 16.30 -4.27
CA PRO A 388 -24.23 16.11 -2.90
C PRO A 388 -23.48 17.34 -2.40
N ASP A 389 -23.37 17.49 -1.08
CA ASP A 389 -22.40 18.44 -0.52
C ASP A 389 -20.99 17.88 -0.77
N SER A 390 -20.19 18.61 -1.54
CA SER A 390 -18.80 18.25 -1.83
C SER A 390 -17.86 18.42 -0.63
N GLN A 391 -18.26 19.20 0.38
CA GLN A 391 -17.40 19.55 1.51
C GLN A 391 -17.64 18.71 2.78
N CYS A 392 -18.58 17.76 2.78
CA CYS A 392 -19.01 17.04 3.99
C CYS A 392 -19.26 18.01 5.18
N SER A 393 -19.77 19.22 4.90
CA SER A 393 -19.81 20.36 5.82
C SER A 393 -20.99 20.28 6.79
N GLY A 394 -20.98 19.26 7.63
CA GLY A 394 -21.91 19.13 8.73
C GLY A 394 -23.31 18.66 8.33
N PHE A 395 -23.83 17.85 9.24
CA PHE A 395 -25.20 17.45 9.57
C PHE A 395 -26.39 17.48 8.56
N ASN A 396 -26.33 17.86 7.28
CA ASN A 396 -27.53 17.88 6.42
C ASN A 396 -27.39 17.25 5.02
N ARG A 397 -26.22 16.74 4.58
CA ARG A 397 -26.05 16.21 3.20
C ARG A 397 -25.05 15.05 3.09
N ILE A 398 -25.22 14.23 2.05
CA ILE A 398 -24.32 13.12 1.67
C ILE A 398 -23.18 13.68 0.81
N ARG A 399 -21.96 13.15 0.94
CA ARG A 399 -20.98 13.16 -0.16
C ARG A 399 -21.07 11.87 -0.99
N ARG A 400 -21.28 12.01 -2.29
CA ARG A 400 -21.32 10.87 -3.23
C ARG A 400 -19.91 10.27 -3.39
N PRO A 401 -19.80 8.96 -3.63
CA PRO A 401 -18.57 8.38 -4.16
C PRO A 401 -18.05 9.10 -5.40
N TRP A 402 -16.77 9.41 -5.41
CA TRP A 402 -16.19 10.22 -6.48
C TRP A 402 -16.23 9.50 -7.83
N TYR A 403 -16.03 8.19 -7.85
CA TYR A 403 -16.05 7.41 -9.10
C TYR A 403 -17.38 7.49 -9.88
N LEU A 404 -18.45 8.01 -9.25
CA LEU A 404 -19.76 8.24 -9.87
C LEU A 404 -19.91 9.65 -10.48
N GLU A 405 -19.08 10.62 -10.10
CA GLU A 405 -19.22 12.01 -10.53
C GLU A 405 -19.09 12.17 -12.04
N GLY A 406 -20.04 12.88 -12.65
CA GLY A 406 -20.07 13.09 -14.10
C GLY A 406 -20.37 11.82 -14.92
N LYS A 407 -20.75 10.70 -14.28
CA LYS A 407 -21.03 9.41 -14.95
C LYS A 407 -22.52 9.12 -15.14
N VAL A 408 -23.40 10.11 -15.00
CA VAL A 408 -24.85 9.91 -15.21
C VAL A 408 -25.10 9.34 -16.61
N ASN A 409 -25.93 8.31 -16.67
CA ASN A 409 -26.27 7.50 -17.84
C ASN A 409 -25.12 6.66 -18.44
N GLN A 410 -23.98 6.55 -17.75
CA GLN A 410 -22.86 5.71 -18.14
C GLN A 410 -22.84 4.40 -17.35
N GLU A 411 -22.20 3.37 -17.91
CA GLU A 411 -21.85 2.16 -17.17
C GLU A 411 -20.69 2.47 -16.20
N VAL A 412 -20.83 2.03 -14.96
CA VAL A 412 -19.79 2.12 -13.93
C VAL A 412 -19.48 0.73 -13.39
N ARG A 413 -18.28 0.56 -12.84
CA ARG A 413 -17.79 -0.73 -12.30
C ARG A 413 -17.59 -0.66 -10.80
N GLY A 414 -18.01 -1.72 -10.11
CA GLY A 414 -17.86 -1.91 -8.67
C GLY A 414 -19.07 -1.43 -7.86
N VAL A 415 -19.30 -2.09 -6.74
CA VAL A 415 -20.30 -1.65 -5.75
C VAL A 415 -19.81 -0.37 -5.06
N PRO A 416 -20.64 0.69 -4.97
CA PRO A 416 -20.27 1.94 -4.32
C PRO A 416 -20.08 1.74 -2.81
N TYR A 417 -19.12 2.50 -2.27
CA TYR A 417 -18.94 2.64 -0.83
C TYR A 417 -20.18 3.30 -0.24
N CYS A 418 -20.68 2.74 0.86
CA CYS A 418 -21.79 3.29 1.60
C CYS A 418 -21.55 3.09 3.09
N TRP A 419 -21.22 4.15 3.82
CA TRP A 419 -21.03 4.07 5.27
C TRP A 419 -22.33 3.61 5.96
N GLY A 420 -22.22 2.55 6.76
CA GLY A 420 -23.32 1.92 7.49
C GLY A 420 -24.24 1.06 6.61
N CYS A 421 -24.03 0.98 5.29
CA CYS A 421 -24.78 0.04 4.48
C CYS A 421 -24.25 -1.38 4.65
N HIS A 422 -25.18 -2.31 4.63
CA HIS A 422 -24.91 -3.74 4.51
C HIS A 422 -25.79 -4.35 3.42
N GLY A 423 -25.39 -5.52 2.94
CA GLY A 423 -26.19 -6.28 1.99
C GLY A 423 -25.36 -7.22 1.13
N SER A 424 -26.07 -8.02 0.33
CA SER A 424 -25.49 -8.88 -0.70
C SER A 424 -25.46 -8.17 -2.04
N LEU A 425 -24.66 -8.69 -2.98
CA LEU A 425 -24.66 -8.20 -4.36
C LEU A 425 -26.04 -8.26 -5.02
N ALA A 426 -26.84 -9.27 -4.69
CA ALA A 426 -28.21 -9.40 -5.19
C ALA A 426 -29.11 -8.28 -4.66
N ASN A 427 -29.02 -7.97 -3.36
CA ASN A 427 -29.75 -6.84 -2.76
C ASN A 427 -29.32 -5.51 -3.38
N PHE A 428 -28.01 -5.31 -3.57
CA PHE A 428 -27.49 -4.12 -4.25
C PHE A 428 -28.10 -3.94 -5.64
N ARG A 429 -28.07 -4.98 -6.49
CA ARG A 429 -28.66 -4.92 -7.85
C ARG A 429 -30.13 -4.54 -7.83
N GLN A 430 -30.93 -5.21 -7.00
CA GLN A 430 -32.36 -4.92 -6.85
C GLN A 430 -32.62 -3.47 -6.42
N ARG A 431 -31.82 -2.93 -5.49
CA ARG A 431 -31.97 -1.56 -5.01
C ARG A 431 -31.56 -0.53 -6.06
N ILE A 432 -30.50 -0.79 -6.82
CA ILE A 432 -30.08 0.08 -7.92
C ILE A 432 -31.12 0.09 -9.04
N GLU A 433 -31.65 -1.07 -9.43
CA GLU A 433 -32.71 -1.20 -10.46
C GLU A 433 -34.00 -0.47 -10.07
N SER A 434 -34.30 -0.37 -8.77
CA SER A 434 -35.44 0.41 -8.25
C SER A 434 -35.15 1.90 -8.07
N GLY A 435 -33.97 2.39 -8.50
CA GLY A 435 -33.63 3.82 -8.45
C GLY A 435 -33.10 4.32 -7.11
N THR A 436 -32.69 3.42 -6.19
CA THR A 436 -32.08 3.81 -4.90
C THR A 436 -30.79 4.60 -5.12
N LEU A 437 -30.51 5.58 -4.25
CA LEU A 437 -29.27 6.37 -4.31
C LEU A 437 -28.03 5.48 -4.21
N ALA A 438 -27.01 5.75 -5.01
CA ALA A 438 -25.78 4.96 -5.06
C ALA A 438 -24.69 5.55 -4.15
N GLY A 439 -24.41 4.84 -3.05
CA GLY A 439 -23.30 5.12 -2.15
C GLY A 439 -23.45 6.37 -1.27
N ASN A 440 -22.68 6.38 -0.19
CA ASN A 440 -22.46 7.57 0.64
C ASN A 440 -21.07 7.48 1.30
N VAL A 441 -20.28 8.54 1.14
CA VAL A 441 -18.93 8.65 1.70
C VAL A 441 -18.94 9.33 3.06
N CYS A 442 -19.87 10.25 3.29
CA CYS A 442 -20.13 10.87 4.58
C CYS A 442 -21.64 11.15 4.68
N THR A 443 -22.22 11.01 5.87
CA THR A 443 -23.65 11.28 6.10
C THR A 443 -23.94 11.64 7.56
N ARG A 444 -25.09 12.30 7.82
CA ARG A 444 -25.58 12.58 9.18
C ARG A 444 -26.27 11.38 9.82
N ASN A 445 -27.03 10.62 9.03
CA ASN A 445 -27.98 9.62 9.51
C ASN A 445 -27.50 8.21 9.15
N ALA A 446 -26.35 7.79 9.68
CA ALA A 446 -25.84 6.44 9.47
C ALA A 446 -26.57 5.44 10.39
N PRO A 447 -27.05 4.29 9.89
CA PRO A 447 -27.10 3.89 8.48
C PRO A 447 -28.28 4.54 7.72
N ARG A 448 -28.09 4.84 6.43
CA ARG A 448 -29.15 5.41 5.58
C ARG A 448 -29.94 4.33 4.81
N PRO A 449 -31.27 4.21 5.02
CA PRO A 449 -32.07 3.18 4.37
C PRO A 449 -32.37 3.45 2.88
N ASP A 450 -32.13 4.67 2.40
CA ASP A 450 -32.41 5.11 1.02
C ASP A 450 -31.15 5.16 0.14
N VAL A 451 -30.03 4.61 0.63
CA VAL A 451 -28.77 4.49 -0.10
C VAL A 451 -28.35 3.02 -0.21
N ALA A 452 -27.87 2.60 -1.37
CA ALA A 452 -27.35 1.27 -1.64
C ALA A 452 -25.84 1.28 -1.83
N GLY A 453 -25.17 0.24 -1.33
CA GLY A 453 -23.72 0.06 -1.37
C GLY A 453 -23.27 -0.82 -0.21
N VAL A 454 -21.97 -0.84 0.08
CA VAL A 454 -21.40 -1.49 1.26
C VAL A 454 -20.27 -0.67 1.85
N ASP A 455 -20.14 -0.64 3.17
CA ASP A 455 -18.92 -0.16 3.82
C ASP A 455 -17.83 -1.27 3.83
N CYS A 456 -16.71 -0.99 4.49
CA CYS A 456 -15.56 -1.89 4.53
C CYS A 456 -15.89 -3.23 5.21
N SER A 457 -16.56 -3.18 6.36
CA SER A 457 -16.83 -4.34 7.21
C SER A 457 -18.03 -5.14 6.72
N ALA A 458 -19.03 -4.49 6.12
CA ALA A 458 -20.11 -5.13 5.40
C ALA A 458 -19.62 -5.86 4.14
N PHE A 459 -18.70 -5.25 3.39
CA PHE A 459 -18.07 -5.92 2.25
C PHE A 459 -17.35 -7.20 2.69
N VAL A 460 -16.49 -7.14 3.72
CA VAL A 460 -15.76 -8.32 4.21
C VAL A 460 -16.71 -9.36 4.81
N SER A 461 -17.74 -8.94 5.54
CA SER A 461 -18.78 -9.85 6.07
C SER A 461 -19.50 -10.59 4.94
N ALA A 462 -19.91 -9.86 3.89
CA ALA A 462 -20.56 -10.45 2.72
C ALA A 462 -19.62 -11.39 1.95
N ALA A 463 -18.34 -11.02 1.81
CA ALA A 463 -17.33 -11.88 1.21
C ALA A 463 -17.16 -13.18 2.01
N TRP A 464 -17.17 -13.14 3.34
CA TRP A 464 -17.19 -14.33 4.20
C TRP A 464 -18.54 -15.09 4.21
N GLY A 465 -19.48 -14.74 3.34
CA GLY A 465 -20.77 -15.42 3.23
C GLY A 465 -21.69 -15.21 4.42
N LEU A 466 -21.42 -14.21 5.26
CA LEU A 466 -22.23 -13.92 6.43
C LEU A 466 -23.54 -13.24 6.00
N SER A 467 -24.64 -13.69 6.58
CA SER A 467 -25.96 -13.06 6.42
C SER A 467 -26.14 -11.83 7.31
N VAL A 468 -25.21 -11.62 8.26
CA VAL A 468 -25.20 -10.52 9.22
C VAL A 468 -23.92 -9.72 9.03
N HIS A 469 -24.03 -8.40 9.16
CA HIS A 469 -22.91 -7.47 9.16
C HIS A 469 -22.21 -7.48 10.52
N TYR A 470 -20.89 -7.66 10.50
CA TYR A 470 -20.03 -7.47 11.67
C TYR A 470 -19.16 -6.24 11.45
N THR A 471 -19.22 -5.28 12.38
CA THR A 471 -18.38 -4.08 12.35
C THR A 471 -16.91 -4.43 12.51
N THR A 472 -15.99 -3.51 12.16
CA THR A 472 -14.55 -3.76 12.33
C THR A 472 -14.17 -4.04 13.79
N ALA A 473 -14.91 -3.45 14.74
CA ALA A 473 -14.77 -3.71 16.17
C ALA A 473 -15.31 -5.08 16.60
N ALA A 474 -16.32 -5.61 15.90
CA ALA A 474 -16.92 -6.92 16.18
C ALA A 474 -16.21 -8.09 15.50
N ILE A 475 -15.47 -7.86 14.40
CA ILE A 475 -14.71 -8.89 13.67
C ILE A 475 -13.82 -9.78 14.59
N PRO A 476 -13.12 -9.25 15.61
CA PRO A 476 -12.34 -10.09 16.54
C PRO A 476 -13.14 -11.20 17.25
N ALA A 477 -14.47 -11.07 17.37
CA ALA A 477 -15.32 -12.10 17.97
C ALA A 477 -15.51 -13.34 17.07
N ILE A 478 -15.46 -13.15 15.74
CA ILE A 478 -15.71 -14.20 14.73
C ILE A 478 -14.46 -14.63 13.97
N ALA A 479 -13.35 -13.92 14.14
CA ALA A 479 -12.06 -14.24 13.57
C ALA A 479 -11.04 -14.67 14.63
N ALA A 480 -9.95 -15.28 14.20
CA ALA A 480 -8.78 -15.57 15.01
C ALA A 480 -7.59 -14.75 14.49
N PRO A 481 -6.72 -14.21 15.37
CA PRO A 481 -5.50 -13.54 14.92
C PRO A 481 -4.61 -14.47 14.09
N VAL A 482 -3.99 -13.94 13.04
CA VAL A 482 -2.91 -14.62 12.32
C VAL A 482 -1.59 -14.15 12.93
N SER A 483 -0.98 -14.99 13.78
CA SER A 483 0.16 -14.60 14.62
C SER A 483 1.38 -14.09 13.84
N ASN A 484 1.66 -14.71 12.69
CA ASN A 484 2.70 -14.27 11.77
C ASN A 484 2.05 -13.67 10.51
N PRO A 485 2.24 -12.37 10.22
CA PRO A 485 1.64 -11.73 9.05
C PRO A 485 1.93 -12.44 7.72
N TRP A 486 3.07 -13.14 7.62
CA TRP A 486 3.44 -13.90 6.43
C TRP A 486 2.64 -15.18 6.22
N ASP A 487 1.84 -15.60 7.22
CA ASP A 487 0.93 -16.75 7.13
C ASP A 487 -0.47 -16.35 6.64
N LEU A 488 -0.67 -15.09 6.24
CA LEU A 488 -1.89 -14.62 5.58
C LEU A 488 -2.21 -15.46 4.34
N LYS A 489 -3.46 -15.86 4.21
CA LYS A 489 -4.00 -16.65 3.10
C LYS A 489 -5.15 -15.91 2.42
N PRO A 490 -5.39 -16.12 1.11
CA PRO A 490 -6.53 -15.53 0.42
C PRO A 490 -7.83 -15.71 1.22
N GLY A 491 -8.56 -14.61 1.43
CA GLY A 491 -9.79 -14.57 2.21
C GLY A 491 -9.59 -14.23 3.69
N ASP A 492 -8.37 -14.28 4.23
CA ASP A 492 -8.05 -13.64 5.51
C ASP A 492 -8.26 -12.11 5.37
N ALA A 493 -8.27 -11.37 6.48
CA ALA A 493 -8.44 -9.93 6.47
C ALA A 493 -7.36 -9.20 7.27
N LEU A 494 -7.12 -7.94 6.91
CA LEU A 494 -6.33 -6.98 7.65
C LEU A 494 -7.32 -6.03 8.32
N ASN A 495 -7.54 -6.18 9.63
CA ASN A 495 -8.55 -5.45 10.38
C ASN A 495 -7.92 -4.41 11.31
N LYS A 496 -8.33 -3.15 11.18
CA LYS A 496 -8.05 -2.07 12.13
C LYS A 496 -9.35 -1.78 12.89
N PRO A 497 -9.56 -2.38 14.08
CA PRO A 497 -10.82 -2.29 14.81
C PRO A 497 -11.25 -0.84 15.04
N GLY A 498 -12.53 -0.57 14.80
CA GLY A 498 -13.15 0.76 14.89
C GLY A 498 -12.88 1.67 13.69
N SER A 499 -12.15 1.23 12.66
CA SER A 499 -11.68 2.12 11.59
C SER A 499 -11.83 1.54 10.17
N HIS A 500 -11.19 0.41 9.84
CA HIS A 500 -11.21 -0.13 8.48
C HIS A 500 -10.84 -1.60 8.42
N VAL A 501 -11.34 -2.31 7.42
CA VAL A 501 -10.94 -3.70 7.16
C VAL A 501 -10.78 -3.95 5.66
N MET A 502 -9.76 -4.74 5.32
CA MET A 502 -9.43 -5.12 3.95
C MET A 502 -9.38 -6.64 3.83
N LEU A 503 -9.91 -7.21 2.75
CA LEU A 503 -9.80 -8.64 2.44
C LEU A 503 -8.45 -8.88 1.76
N PHE A 504 -7.62 -9.75 2.34
CA PHE A 504 -6.34 -10.13 1.75
C PHE A 504 -6.54 -11.10 0.58
N LEU A 505 -5.92 -10.78 -0.57
CA LEU A 505 -5.96 -11.61 -1.77
C LEU A 505 -4.69 -12.45 -1.89
N ARG A 506 -3.51 -11.83 -1.85
CA ARG A 506 -2.20 -12.49 -1.92
C ARG A 506 -1.05 -11.53 -1.59
N PHE A 507 0.15 -12.07 -1.50
CA PHE A 507 1.36 -11.28 -1.66
C PHE A 507 1.73 -11.14 -3.14
N THR A 508 2.17 -9.95 -3.54
CA THR A 508 2.81 -9.71 -4.84
C THR A 508 4.22 -10.32 -4.84
N PRO A 509 4.86 -10.54 -6.01
CA PRO A 509 6.21 -11.12 -6.09
C PRO A 509 7.29 -10.34 -5.29
N ASP A 510 7.13 -9.02 -5.22
CA ASP A 510 7.92 -8.05 -4.46
C ASP A 510 7.44 -7.86 -2.99
N ARG A 511 6.55 -8.74 -2.53
CA ARG A 511 6.06 -8.86 -1.14
C ARG A 511 5.18 -7.74 -0.59
N LYS A 512 4.52 -6.96 -1.44
CA LYS A 512 3.41 -6.10 -1.02
C LYS A 512 2.14 -6.95 -0.81
N ALA A 513 1.20 -6.46 0.00
CA ALA A 513 -0.10 -7.10 0.17
C ALA A 513 -1.08 -6.60 -0.89
N GLU A 514 -1.56 -7.49 -1.75
CA GLU A 514 -2.70 -7.22 -2.62
C GLU A 514 -3.99 -7.51 -1.84
N VAL A 515 -4.87 -6.51 -1.79
CA VAL A 515 -6.12 -6.54 -1.02
C VAL A 515 -7.31 -6.14 -1.88
N MET A 516 -8.50 -6.51 -1.43
CA MET A 516 -9.76 -5.92 -1.87
C MET A 516 -10.42 -5.20 -0.71
N GLU A 517 -10.93 -4.00 -0.96
CA GLU A 517 -11.52 -3.17 0.08
C GLU A 517 -12.65 -2.32 -0.49
N SER A 518 -13.59 -1.92 0.37
CA SER A 518 -14.54 -0.83 0.09
C SER A 518 -14.04 0.40 0.84
N SER A 519 -13.54 1.42 0.14
CA SER A 519 -12.96 2.60 0.79
C SER A 519 -13.25 3.91 0.07
N THR A 520 -13.23 5.00 0.84
CA THR A 520 -13.59 6.34 0.40
C THR A 520 -12.48 7.02 -0.41
N GLY A 521 -11.24 6.95 0.07
CA GLY A 521 -10.05 7.52 -0.57
C GLY A 521 -9.37 6.54 -1.52
N GLY A 522 -8.76 5.48 -0.98
CA GLY A 522 -7.95 4.52 -1.75
C GLY A 522 -8.67 3.84 -2.93
N CYS A 523 -10.01 3.80 -2.92
CA CYS A 523 -10.83 3.27 -4.00
C CYS A 523 -11.78 4.30 -4.65
N ASN A 524 -11.63 5.61 -4.40
CA ASN A 524 -12.55 6.66 -4.88
C ASN A 524 -14.04 6.38 -4.55
N GLY A 525 -14.30 5.70 -3.43
CA GLY A 525 -15.65 5.41 -2.94
C GLY A 525 -16.30 4.17 -3.54
N ARG A 526 -15.57 3.10 -3.83
CA ARG A 526 -16.14 1.80 -4.25
C ARG A 526 -15.38 0.62 -3.68
N VAL A 527 -15.89 -0.58 -3.92
CA VAL A 527 -15.11 -1.82 -3.81
C VAL A 527 -14.06 -1.84 -4.93
N CYS A 528 -12.78 -1.93 -4.57
CA CYS A 528 -11.69 -2.03 -5.52
C CYS A 528 -10.54 -2.89 -5.00
N ARG A 529 -9.58 -3.19 -5.89
CA ARG A 529 -8.32 -3.86 -5.54
C ARG A 529 -7.22 -2.82 -5.34
N ASN A 530 -6.38 -3.05 -4.33
CA ASN A 530 -5.25 -2.19 -4.00
C ASN A 530 -4.05 -3.01 -3.58
N VAL A 531 -2.85 -2.42 -3.68
CA VAL A 531 -1.60 -3.01 -3.21
C VAL A 531 -0.96 -2.08 -2.20
N TYR A 532 -0.50 -2.63 -1.06
CA TYR A 532 0.11 -1.84 0.02
C TYR A 532 1.38 -2.51 0.58
N PRO A 533 2.39 -1.74 0.99
CA PRO A 533 3.47 -2.23 1.85
C PRO A 533 2.92 -2.82 3.15
N LEU A 534 3.34 -4.04 3.52
CA LEU A 534 2.73 -4.78 4.63
C LEU A 534 3.08 -4.18 5.99
N ALA A 535 4.34 -3.82 6.23
CA ALA A 535 4.72 -3.13 7.47
C ALA A 535 4.01 -1.78 7.58
N GLY A 536 3.81 -1.11 6.45
CA GLY A 536 3.04 0.13 6.37
C GLY A 536 1.61 -0.01 6.94
N LEU A 537 0.95 -1.13 6.70
CA LEU A 537 -0.36 -1.46 7.28
C LEU A 537 -0.24 -1.83 8.76
N LEU A 538 0.70 -2.72 9.12
CA LEU A 538 0.88 -3.19 10.49
C LEU A 538 1.22 -2.03 11.45
N ALA A 539 2.09 -1.11 11.04
CA ALA A 539 2.48 0.07 11.80
C ALA A 539 1.33 1.07 12.01
N ARG A 540 0.31 1.05 11.14
CA ARG A 540 -0.92 1.84 11.25
C ARG A 540 -2.03 1.16 12.07
N GLY A 541 -1.76 -0.02 12.63
CA GLY A 541 -2.66 -0.75 13.51
C GLY A 541 -3.56 -1.79 12.84
N TYR A 542 -3.30 -2.14 11.58
CA TYR A 542 -3.98 -3.27 10.95
C TYR A 542 -3.49 -4.59 11.52
N ASN A 543 -4.44 -5.44 11.91
CA ASN A 543 -4.18 -6.74 12.49
C ASN A 543 -4.58 -7.85 11.49
N PRO A 544 -3.66 -8.73 11.11
CA PRO A 544 -3.99 -9.95 10.37
C PRO A 544 -4.97 -10.84 11.14
N VAL A 545 -6.11 -11.16 10.54
CA VAL A 545 -7.14 -12.02 11.12
C VAL A 545 -7.67 -13.03 10.12
N ARG A 546 -8.05 -14.20 10.61
CA ARG A 546 -8.60 -15.31 9.83
C ARG A 546 -9.99 -15.61 10.32
N PHE A 547 -10.97 -15.59 9.41
CA PHE A 547 -12.33 -15.97 9.75
C PHE A 547 -12.37 -17.42 10.26
N ARG A 548 -13.00 -17.65 11.42
CA ARG A 548 -12.93 -18.95 12.11
C ARG A 548 -13.53 -20.09 11.28
N ALA A 549 -14.49 -19.81 10.40
CA ALA A 549 -15.06 -20.83 9.52
C ALA A 549 -14.04 -21.37 8.49
N PHE A 550 -12.94 -20.65 8.23
CA PHE A 550 -11.85 -21.16 7.39
C PHE A 550 -10.86 -22.05 8.15
N ALA A 551 -11.05 -22.28 9.46
CA ALA A 551 -10.14 -23.13 10.24
C ALA A 551 -10.20 -24.60 9.81
N ASP A 552 -11.33 -25.05 9.24
CA ASP A 552 -11.52 -26.42 8.74
C ASP A 552 -10.98 -26.61 7.30
N ASP A 553 -10.55 -25.54 6.61
CA ASP A 553 -9.82 -25.61 5.32
C ASP A 553 -8.36 -26.12 5.50
N GLN A 554 -8.07 -26.86 6.58
CA GLN A 554 -6.81 -27.58 6.84
C GLN A 554 -6.64 -28.83 5.95
N ALA A 555 -7.28 -28.88 4.78
CA ALA A 555 -6.87 -29.75 3.69
C ALA A 555 -5.54 -29.24 3.11
N THR A 556 -4.49 -29.40 3.92
CA THR A 556 -3.17 -29.72 3.41
C THR A 556 -3.38 -31.02 2.64
N VAL A 557 -3.38 -30.95 1.31
CA VAL A 557 -3.29 -32.16 0.49
C VAL A 557 -2.01 -32.86 0.92
N SER A 558 -2.18 -33.97 1.62
CA SER A 558 -1.12 -34.89 2.01
C SER A 558 -0.32 -35.27 0.78
N ALA A 559 1.00 -35.28 0.92
CA ALA A 559 1.97 -35.59 -0.13
C ALA A 559 1.99 -37.06 -0.61
N ASP A 560 0.93 -37.84 -0.36
CA ASP A 560 0.91 -39.30 -0.58
C ASP A 560 -0.23 -39.76 -1.52
N ALA A 561 -0.53 -38.98 -2.56
CA ALA A 561 -1.45 -39.40 -3.62
C ALA A 561 -0.87 -39.18 -5.02
N TYR A 562 0.40 -39.51 -5.20
CA TYR A 562 1.00 -39.78 -6.51
C TYR A 562 2.05 -40.88 -6.35
N GLN A 563 1.59 -42.12 -6.16
CA GLN A 563 2.31 -43.23 -6.78
C GLN A 563 2.02 -43.12 -8.27
N GLU A 564 3.08 -42.97 -9.06
CA GLU A 564 3.05 -43.07 -10.51
C GLU A 564 2.41 -44.41 -10.90
N ASP A 565 1.15 -44.37 -11.33
CA ASP A 565 0.64 -45.41 -12.21
C ASP A 565 1.28 -45.17 -13.58
N ASP A 566 2.41 -45.86 -13.79
CA ASP A 566 3.05 -46.03 -15.07
C ASP A 566 2.01 -46.38 -16.16
N ALA A 567 1.96 -45.55 -17.21
CA ALA A 567 1.26 -45.89 -18.42
C ALA A 567 1.85 -47.20 -19.01
N PRO A 568 1.03 -48.15 -19.49
CA PRO A 568 1.51 -49.44 -19.94
C PRO A 568 2.20 -49.31 -21.31
N THR A 569 3.53 -49.17 -21.30
CA THR A 569 4.34 -49.30 -22.51
C THR A 569 4.65 -50.78 -22.78
N GLY A 570 4.21 -51.26 -23.95
CA GLY A 570 4.94 -52.28 -24.70
C GLY A 570 4.70 -53.75 -24.32
N ARG A 571 3.76 -54.38 -25.04
CA ARG A 571 3.72 -55.83 -25.25
C ARG A 571 5.10 -56.34 -25.69
N LYS A 572 5.79 -57.10 -24.82
CA LYS A 572 6.84 -58.05 -25.24
C LYS A 572 6.18 -59.36 -25.66
N SER A 573 6.46 -59.75 -26.90
CA SER A 573 6.11 -61.02 -27.50
C SER A 573 6.70 -62.20 -26.73
N THR A 574 5.85 -63.09 -26.23
CA THR A 574 6.23 -64.45 -25.87
C THR A 574 6.30 -65.30 -27.13
N ALA A 575 7.52 -65.60 -27.59
CA ALA A 575 7.76 -66.63 -28.60
C ALA A 575 7.91 -67.99 -27.92
N ALA A 576 7.16 -68.96 -28.44
CA ALA A 576 7.04 -70.32 -27.95
C ALA A 576 8.33 -71.14 -28.11
N LYS A 577 8.53 -72.05 -27.16
CA LYS A 577 9.45 -73.19 -27.25
C LYS A 577 9.12 -74.04 -28.49
N ALA A 578 10.10 -74.25 -29.35
CA ALA A 578 10.15 -75.41 -30.25
C ALA A 578 11.38 -76.24 -29.91
N ALA A 579 11.15 -77.49 -29.55
CA ALA A 579 12.16 -78.52 -29.40
C ALA A 579 12.66 -78.95 -30.79
N THR A 580 13.96 -79.18 -30.95
CA THR A 580 14.51 -80.46 -31.43
C THR A 580 16.05 -80.46 -31.45
N ASN A 581 16.58 -81.63 -31.08
CA ASN A 581 17.98 -81.99 -31.05
C ASN A 581 18.64 -82.00 -32.45
N LYS A 582 19.91 -81.57 -32.48
CA LYS A 582 21.15 -82.19 -33.05
C LYS A 582 21.00 -83.42 -34.00
N PRO A 583 22.01 -83.78 -34.85
CA PRO A 583 23.43 -83.33 -34.88
C PRO A 583 24.14 -83.26 -36.27
N ALA A 584 25.43 -82.88 -36.24
CA ALA A 584 26.54 -83.31 -37.12
C ALA A 584 26.48 -82.93 -38.63
N THR A 585 27.52 -82.50 -39.34
CA THR A 585 28.92 -82.94 -39.33
C THR A 585 29.75 -82.02 -40.26
N ARG A 586 31.02 -81.78 -39.88
CA ARG A 586 32.25 -81.61 -40.72
C ARG A 586 32.37 -80.52 -41.81
N LYS A 587 33.47 -79.76 -41.63
CA LYS A 587 34.50 -79.32 -42.61
C LYS A 587 34.01 -78.33 -43.69
N ARG A 588 34.55 -77.12 -43.75
CA ARG A 588 35.95 -76.76 -44.03
C ARG A 588 36.28 -75.39 -43.46
#